data_AF-A0A3D4S5Q6-F1
#
_entry.id   AF-A0A3D4S5Q6-F1
#
_cell.length_a   1.000
_cell.length_b   1.000
_cell.length_c   1.000
_cell.angle_alpha   90.00
_cell.angle_beta   90.00
_cell.angle_gamma   90.00
#
_symmetry.space_group_name_H-M   'P 1'
#
loop_
_entity.id
_entity.type
_entity.pdbx_description
1 polymer ?
#
loop_
_entity_poly.entity_id
_entity_poly.type
_entity_poly.pdbx_seq_one_letter_code
_entity_poly.pdbx_strand_id
1 'polypeptide(L)'
;MNYVDIAIIAIIAFFALIGLWKGFGKTLIKIICFAAALLVTGLIARYVVNALLGAEFVRSLVAGNGKISLYSLYYNSFGENVLSVGAGSKLDGALGLFINPMIDRFTALGGPEAYNITYAQFIAINLAINTLAVVLSIILYIVVRLVFALVAWLLKKIFLHGQVRAWSRFVGFLFGAVRGAAVVMVLLIASTVIYPFGFAANYTDTAGSGIIGKFACEYTYKAYDAIVYGGADNTEKTEALLSAAGINKVTLEEIRTEAINSLTAYRTEKEAAAEYTEAGKTNLDVCVENGKAAINAANNRDEVNSALEAAKKNIDAVYTKAQEEELAAAKTEKKAALEQLKKDKIGEADKWTDASAYSEDNFNLIVALGNAGYIEIDKATTVEQVNSICDSYAAKINAVLTVNQENALANKKAACVTELNEFADNAIKANVLDAANIEKVNAAKTAATDAINAAASEDGVQTELDKAKAAINAIIEAAKAPEAGGENTGA
;
A
#
# COMPACT_ATOMS: atom_id res chain seq x y z
N MET A 1 -30.22 -3.81 -37.80
CA MET A 1 -31.02 -2.76 -37.15
C MET A 1 -32.05 -3.47 -36.29
N ASN A 2 -31.97 -3.32 -34.97
CA ASN A 2 -32.77 -4.10 -34.04
C ASN A 2 -34.11 -3.41 -33.72
N TYR A 3 -35.00 -4.07 -32.95
CA TYR A 3 -36.33 -3.52 -32.67
C TYR A 3 -36.28 -2.21 -31.84
N VAL A 4 -35.21 -1.99 -31.07
CA VAL A 4 -35.00 -0.74 -30.33
C VAL A 4 -34.62 0.39 -31.30
N ASP A 5 -33.71 0.15 -32.24
CA ASP A 5 -33.36 1.11 -33.30
C ASP A 5 -34.61 1.53 -34.10
N ILE A 6 -35.44 0.54 -34.48
CA ILE A 6 -36.69 0.76 -35.22
C ILE A 6 -37.66 1.62 -34.39
N ALA A 7 -37.82 1.31 -33.10
CA ALA A 7 -38.69 2.08 -32.21
C ALA A 7 -38.22 3.53 -32.06
N ILE A 8 -36.92 3.76 -31.90
CA ILE A 8 -36.33 5.10 -31.80
C ILE A 8 -36.63 5.91 -33.06
N ILE A 9 -36.37 5.35 -34.25
CA ILE A 9 -36.66 6.02 -35.52
C ILE A 9 -38.16 6.28 -35.66
N ALA A 10 -39.01 5.33 -35.32
CA ALA A 10 -40.46 5.47 -35.41
C ALA A 10 -40.99 6.61 -34.54
N ILE A 11 -40.47 6.74 -33.30
CA ILE A 11 -40.85 7.85 -32.40
C ILE A 11 -40.39 9.19 -33.00
N ILE A 12 -39.13 9.29 -33.45
CA ILE A 12 -38.60 10.52 -34.05
C ILE A 12 -39.41 10.91 -35.28
N ALA A 13 -39.68 9.96 -36.17
CA ALA A 13 -40.47 10.16 -37.39
C ALA A 13 -41.91 10.57 -37.08
N PHE A 14 -42.55 9.95 -36.09
CA PHE A 14 -43.90 10.32 -35.65
C PHE A 14 -43.98 11.78 -35.18
N PHE A 15 -43.02 12.22 -34.35
CA PHE A 15 -42.98 13.61 -33.91
C PHE A 15 -42.60 14.59 -35.03
N ALA A 16 -41.75 14.17 -35.97
CA ALA A 16 -41.42 14.94 -37.17
C ALA A 16 -42.65 15.16 -38.06
N LEU A 17 -43.49 14.12 -38.25
CA LEU A 17 -44.77 14.20 -38.98
C LEU A 17 -45.77 15.11 -38.27
N ILE A 18 -45.85 15.06 -36.94
CA ILE A 18 -46.68 16.00 -36.16
C ILE A 18 -46.20 17.44 -36.36
N GLY A 19 -44.88 17.66 -36.37
CA GLY A 19 -44.27 18.96 -36.63
C GLY A 19 -44.57 19.49 -38.03
N LEU A 20 -44.53 18.62 -39.04
CA LEU A 20 -44.91 18.89 -40.42
C LEU A 20 -46.38 19.32 -40.53
N TRP A 21 -47.28 18.64 -39.81
CA TRP A 21 -48.73 18.91 -39.88
C TRP A 21 -49.15 20.21 -39.18
N LYS A 22 -48.49 20.58 -38.08
CA LYS A 22 -48.87 21.76 -37.27
C LYS A 22 -48.20 23.08 -37.70
N GLY A 23 -47.12 23.02 -38.50
CA GLY A 23 -46.38 24.17 -38.99
C GLY A 23 -45.52 24.89 -37.94
N PHE A 24 -44.64 25.80 -38.39
CA PHE A 24 -43.56 26.40 -37.59
C PHE A 24 -44.01 27.09 -36.30
N GLY A 25 -44.86 28.13 -36.37
CA GLY A 25 -45.13 28.99 -35.19
C GLY A 25 -45.76 28.26 -34.00
N LYS A 26 -46.71 27.35 -34.25
CA LYS A 26 -47.36 26.56 -33.19
C LYS A 26 -46.47 25.44 -32.65
N THR A 27 -45.52 24.96 -33.46
CA THR A 27 -44.57 23.90 -33.08
C THR A 27 -43.39 24.48 -32.30
N LEU A 28 -42.88 25.65 -32.70
CA LEU A 28 -41.78 26.35 -32.04
C LEU A 28 -42.11 26.72 -30.60
N ILE A 29 -43.25 27.37 -30.34
CA ILE A 29 -43.66 27.73 -28.96
C ILE A 29 -43.76 26.48 -28.08
N LYS A 30 -44.35 25.40 -28.62
CA LYS A 30 -44.49 24.15 -27.86
C LYS A 30 -43.14 23.48 -27.56
N ILE A 31 -42.16 23.64 -28.44
CA ILE A 31 -40.80 23.14 -28.23
C ILE A 31 -40.04 23.98 -27.23
N ILE A 32 -40.15 25.30 -27.30
CA ILE A 32 -39.50 26.18 -26.33
C ILE A 32 -40.09 25.92 -24.94
N CYS A 33 -41.41 25.80 -24.81
CA CYS A 33 -42.04 25.45 -23.53
C CYS A 33 -41.69 24.03 -23.06
N PHE A 34 -41.54 23.08 -23.98
CA PHE A 34 -41.12 21.72 -23.65
C PHE A 34 -39.67 21.68 -23.17
N ALA A 35 -38.77 22.35 -23.88
CA ALA A 35 -37.36 22.45 -23.53
C ALA A 35 -37.18 23.22 -22.22
N ALA A 36 -37.88 24.34 -22.03
CA ALA A 36 -37.87 25.10 -20.78
C ALA A 36 -38.40 24.27 -19.62
N ALA A 37 -39.47 23.49 -19.82
CA ALA A 37 -39.97 22.59 -18.78
C ALA A 37 -38.95 21.51 -18.42
N LEU A 38 -38.30 20.87 -19.41
CA LEU A 38 -37.24 19.89 -19.15
C LEU A 38 -36.04 20.52 -18.42
N LEU A 39 -35.61 21.72 -18.82
CA LEU A 39 -34.51 22.43 -18.17
C LEU A 39 -34.84 22.77 -16.72
N VAL A 40 -36.01 23.36 -16.45
CA VAL A 40 -36.45 23.70 -15.10
C VAL A 40 -36.57 22.44 -14.24
N THR A 41 -37.15 21.37 -14.77
CA THR A 41 -37.21 20.08 -14.06
C THR A 41 -35.83 19.55 -13.73
N GLY A 42 -34.89 19.54 -14.68
CA GLY A 42 -33.52 19.06 -14.46
C GLY A 42 -32.76 19.87 -13.39
N LEU A 43 -32.97 21.19 -13.35
CA LEU A 43 -32.34 22.07 -12.36
C LEU A 43 -32.89 21.86 -10.94
N ILE A 44 -34.20 21.60 -10.81
CA ILE A 44 -34.87 21.49 -9.50
C ILE A 44 -34.85 20.06 -8.96
N ALA A 45 -34.81 19.04 -9.83
CA ALA A 45 -34.93 17.64 -9.44
C ALA A 45 -33.93 17.22 -8.36
N ARG A 46 -32.66 17.65 -8.47
CA ARG A 46 -31.63 17.31 -7.48
C ARG A 46 -31.96 17.86 -6.09
N TYR A 47 -32.35 19.13 -5.99
CA TYR A 47 -32.70 19.74 -4.71
C TYR A 47 -33.88 19.03 -4.05
N VAL A 48 -34.88 18.64 -4.84
CA VAL A 48 -36.05 17.91 -4.36
C VAL A 48 -35.69 16.49 -3.94
N VAL A 49 -34.87 15.76 -4.71
CA VAL A 49 -34.38 14.43 -4.35
C VAL A 49 -33.60 14.48 -3.03
N ASN A 50 -32.67 15.42 -2.90
CA ASN A 50 -31.87 15.59 -1.68
C ASN A 50 -32.76 15.92 -0.47
N ALA A 51 -33.70 16.86 -0.62
CA ALA A 51 -34.63 17.23 0.44
C ALA A 51 -35.54 16.05 0.85
N LEU A 52 -36.01 15.25 -0.10
CA LEU A 52 -36.83 14.07 0.18
C LEU A 52 -36.02 12.96 0.84
N LEU A 53 -34.79 12.70 0.41
CA LEU A 53 -33.89 11.74 1.06
C LEU A 53 -33.55 12.15 2.50
N GLY A 54 -33.55 13.46 2.80
CA GLY A 54 -33.45 13.94 4.19
C GLY A 54 -34.61 13.54 5.10
N ALA A 55 -35.78 13.19 4.54
CA ALA A 55 -36.92 12.70 5.32
C ALA A 55 -36.77 11.21 5.63
N GLU A 56 -36.80 10.84 6.92
CA GLU A 56 -36.52 9.47 7.40
C GLU A 56 -37.38 8.39 6.72
N PHE A 57 -38.67 8.66 6.53
CA PHE A 57 -39.58 7.73 5.85
C PHE A 57 -39.13 7.44 4.40
N VAL A 58 -38.77 8.47 3.64
CA VAL A 58 -38.33 8.32 2.25
C VAL A 58 -36.96 7.67 2.20
N ARG A 59 -36.04 8.06 3.09
CA ARG A 59 -34.72 7.43 3.22
C ARG A 59 -34.84 5.93 3.47
N SER A 60 -35.72 5.52 4.37
CA SER A 60 -35.98 4.10 4.67
C SER A 60 -36.56 3.36 3.47
N LEU A 61 -37.49 3.97 2.73
CA LEU A 61 -38.07 3.39 1.52
C LEU A 61 -37.03 3.22 0.39
N VAL A 62 -36.07 4.14 0.28
CA VAL A 62 -35.10 4.15 -0.83
C VAL A 62 -33.86 3.33 -0.48
N ALA A 63 -33.21 3.65 0.64
CA ALA A 63 -31.89 3.14 1.02
C ALA A 63 -31.91 2.29 2.32
N GLY A 64 -33.09 1.99 2.88
CA GLY A 64 -33.18 1.19 4.09
C GLY A 64 -32.77 -0.27 3.91
N ASN A 65 -32.25 -0.88 4.97
CA ASN A 65 -31.87 -2.31 5.01
C ASN A 65 -33.06 -3.27 5.24
N GLY A 66 -34.29 -2.76 5.30
CA GLY A 66 -35.49 -3.58 5.44
C GLY A 66 -35.87 -4.32 4.15
N LYS A 67 -36.73 -5.36 4.26
CA LYS A 67 -37.19 -6.19 3.12
C LYS A 67 -38.02 -5.44 2.06
N ILE A 68 -38.43 -4.20 2.34
CA ILE A 68 -39.32 -3.38 1.49
C ILE A 68 -38.64 -2.03 1.21
N SER A 69 -37.43 -2.06 0.66
CA SER A 69 -36.74 -0.86 0.17
C SER A 69 -36.33 -1.02 -1.29
N LEU A 70 -36.19 0.09 -2.02
CA LEU A 70 -35.68 0.07 -3.40
C LEU A 70 -34.26 -0.52 -3.45
N TYR A 71 -33.41 -0.17 -2.48
CA TYR A 71 -32.08 -0.75 -2.32
C TYR A 71 -32.12 -2.27 -2.26
N SER A 72 -32.91 -2.85 -1.34
CA SER A 72 -33.03 -4.31 -1.18
C SER A 72 -33.58 -4.97 -2.43
N LEU A 73 -34.55 -4.34 -3.10
CA LEU A 73 -35.13 -4.83 -4.35
C LEU A 73 -34.09 -4.86 -5.49
N TYR A 74 -33.24 -3.84 -5.62
CA TYR A 74 -32.18 -3.84 -6.64
C TYR A 74 -31.09 -4.85 -6.32
N TYR A 75 -30.59 -4.84 -5.08
CA TYR A 75 -29.53 -5.74 -4.66
C TYR A 75 -29.90 -7.22 -4.87
N ASN A 76 -31.14 -7.59 -4.53
CA ASN A 76 -31.65 -8.96 -4.72
C ASN A 76 -31.98 -9.32 -6.17
N SER A 77 -32.07 -8.33 -7.06
CA SER A 77 -32.33 -8.56 -8.49
C SER A 77 -31.05 -8.73 -9.32
N PHE A 78 -29.88 -8.38 -8.75
CA PHE A 78 -28.61 -8.48 -9.45
C PHE A 78 -28.23 -9.93 -9.78
N GLY A 79 -27.75 -10.13 -11.01
CA GLY A 79 -27.04 -11.34 -11.40
C GLY A 79 -25.59 -11.34 -10.90
N GLU A 80 -24.93 -12.50 -10.99
CA GLU A 80 -23.54 -12.70 -10.58
C GLU A 80 -22.56 -11.71 -11.25
N ASN A 81 -22.86 -11.30 -12.49
CA ASN A 81 -22.10 -10.31 -13.24
C ASN A 81 -22.05 -8.93 -12.54
N VAL A 82 -23.15 -8.46 -11.94
CA VAL A 82 -23.20 -7.18 -11.22
C VAL A 82 -22.65 -7.34 -9.80
N LEU A 83 -22.91 -8.48 -9.16
CA LEU A 83 -22.41 -8.78 -7.81
C LEU A 83 -20.88 -8.88 -7.75
N SER A 84 -20.24 -9.27 -8.85
CA SER A 84 -18.78 -9.43 -8.97
C SER A 84 -18.05 -8.23 -9.58
N VAL A 85 -18.78 -7.17 -9.96
CA VAL A 85 -18.16 -6.02 -10.63
C VAL A 85 -17.39 -5.13 -9.64
N GLY A 86 -16.27 -4.56 -10.08
CA GLY A 86 -15.43 -3.65 -9.27
C GLY A 86 -14.53 -2.75 -10.12
N ALA A 87 -13.52 -2.12 -9.53
CA ALA A 87 -12.65 -1.16 -10.23
C ALA A 87 -11.94 -1.72 -11.48
N GLY A 88 -11.66 -3.04 -11.50
CA GLY A 88 -10.93 -3.71 -12.58
C GLY A 88 -11.81 -4.44 -13.61
N SER A 89 -13.14 -4.47 -13.42
CA SER A 89 -14.06 -5.19 -14.29
C SER A 89 -15.17 -4.26 -14.78
N LYS A 90 -15.48 -4.31 -16.07
CA LYS A 90 -16.53 -3.50 -16.69
C LYS A 90 -17.60 -4.42 -17.27
N LEU A 91 -18.85 -3.99 -17.13
CA LEU A 91 -19.99 -4.65 -17.76
C LEU A 91 -20.09 -4.21 -19.23
N ASP A 92 -20.63 -5.10 -20.06
CA ASP A 92 -20.90 -4.82 -21.48
C ASP A 92 -22.35 -4.37 -21.71
N GLY A 93 -22.63 -3.96 -22.96
CA GLY A 93 -23.99 -3.62 -23.40
C GLY A 93 -24.58 -2.36 -22.73
N ALA A 94 -25.91 -2.23 -22.76
CA ALA A 94 -26.59 -1.05 -22.20
C ALA A 94 -26.47 -0.98 -20.67
N LEU A 95 -26.39 -2.15 -20.01
CA LEU A 95 -26.16 -2.24 -18.58
C LEU A 95 -24.79 -1.65 -18.23
N GLY A 96 -23.75 -1.99 -19.00
CA GLY A 96 -22.41 -1.41 -18.86
C GLY A 96 -22.35 0.09 -19.11
N LEU A 97 -23.04 0.59 -20.13
CA LEU A 97 -23.12 2.04 -20.40
C LEU A 97 -23.70 2.83 -19.22
N PHE A 98 -24.52 2.20 -18.38
CA PHE A 98 -25.16 2.84 -17.25
C PHE A 98 -24.48 2.58 -15.90
N ILE A 99 -24.03 1.36 -15.64
CA ILE A 99 -23.42 0.96 -14.35
C ILE A 99 -21.93 1.30 -14.29
N ASN A 100 -21.17 1.17 -15.38
CA ASN A 100 -19.72 1.44 -15.35
C ASN A 100 -19.39 2.86 -14.87
N PRO A 101 -20.11 3.93 -15.30
CA PRO A 101 -19.92 5.26 -14.75
C PRO A 101 -20.15 5.33 -13.24
N MET A 102 -21.06 4.51 -12.67
CA MET A 102 -21.28 4.44 -11.23
C MET A 102 -20.05 3.89 -10.52
N ILE A 103 -19.48 2.80 -11.05
CA ILE A 103 -18.24 2.21 -10.54
C ILE A 103 -17.12 3.25 -10.58
N ASP A 104 -16.91 3.90 -11.73
CA ASP A 104 -15.87 4.91 -11.91
C ASP A 104 -16.00 6.04 -10.87
N ARG A 105 -17.22 6.51 -10.57
CA ARG A 105 -17.48 7.52 -9.53
C ARG A 105 -17.20 7.02 -8.12
N PHE A 106 -17.58 5.78 -7.80
CA PHE A 106 -17.34 5.23 -6.47
C PHE A 106 -15.85 5.01 -6.23
N THR A 107 -15.13 4.54 -7.24
CA THR A 107 -13.67 4.45 -7.21
C THR A 107 -13.04 5.83 -7.00
N ALA A 108 -13.52 6.88 -7.69
CA ALA A 108 -13.05 8.26 -7.49
C ALA A 108 -13.35 8.82 -6.09
N LEU A 109 -14.38 8.30 -5.39
CA LEU A 109 -14.69 8.65 -4.00
C LEU A 109 -13.83 7.91 -2.95
N GLY A 110 -12.93 7.02 -3.38
CA GLY A 110 -12.13 6.15 -2.50
C GLY A 110 -12.69 4.73 -2.33
N GLY A 111 -13.78 4.41 -3.03
CA GLY A 111 -14.30 3.05 -3.15
C GLY A 111 -14.82 2.43 -1.86
N PRO A 112 -14.84 1.09 -1.79
CA PRO A 112 -15.42 0.35 -0.66
C PRO A 112 -14.85 0.72 0.69
N GLU A 113 -13.54 0.94 0.75
CA GLU A 113 -12.83 1.27 1.99
C GLU A 113 -13.30 2.58 2.59
N ALA A 114 -13.55 3.59 1.75
CA ALA A 114 -13.95 4.92 2.20
C ALA A 114 -15.36 4.97 2.81
N TYR A 115 -16.26 4.04 2.46
CA TYR A 115 -17.67 4.07 2.86
C TYR A 115 -18.13 2.81 3.61
N ASN A 116 -17.25 1.81 3.77
CA ASN A 116 -17.56 0.50 4.35
C ASN A 116 -18.76 -0.19 3.65
N ILE A 117 -18.82 -0.10 2.33
CA ILE A 117 -19.83 -0.76 1.49
C ILE A 117 -19.17 -1.37 0.25
N THR A 118 -19.70 -2.48 -0.26
CA THR A 118 -19.17 -3.09 -1.49
C THR A 118 -19.59 -2.29 -2.75
N TYR A 119 -18.93 -2.55 -3.88
CA TYR A 119 -19.35 -2.00 -5.18
C TYR A 119 -20.81 -2.37 -5.50
N ALA A 120 -21.22 -3.61 -5.24
CA ALA A 120 -22.60 -4.05 -5.44
C ALA A 120 -23.59 -3.27 -4.56
N GLN A 121 -23.25 -3.06 -3.28
CA GLN A 121 -24.08 -2.26 -2.37
C GLN A 121 -24.20 -0.81 -2.86
N PHE A 122 -23.08 -0.20 -3.27
CA PHE A 122 -23.09 1.14 -3.85
C PHE A 122 -23.97 1.22 -5.11
N ILE A 123 -23.83 0.27 -6.04
CA ILE A 123 -24.62 0.23 -7.28
C ILE A 123 -26.12 0.13 -6.96
N ALA A 124 -26.51 -0.72 -6.01
CA ALA A 124 -27.91 -0.84 -5.58
C ALA A 124 -28.45 0.44 -4.95
N ILE A 125 -27.68 1.12 -4.09
CA ILE A 125 -28.07 2.41 -3.49
C ILE A 125 -28.22 3.47 -4.59
N ASN A 126 -27.26 3.53 -5.52
CA ASN A 126 -27.27 4.51 -6.59
C ASN A 126 -28.46 4.28 -7.55
N LEU A 127 -28.82 3.03 -7.85
CA LEU A 127 -30.01 2.66 -8.61
C LEU A 127 -31.32 3.00 -7.87
N ALA A 128 -31.36 2.81 -6.56
CA ALA A 128 -32.49 3.21 -5.73
C ALA A 128 -32.70 4.73 -5.79
N ILE A 129 -31.63 5.51 -5.63
CA ILE A 129 -31.64 6.97 -5.77
C ILE A 129 -32.02 7.37 -7.20
N ASN A 130 -31.49 6.69 -8.21
CA ASN A 130 -31.84 6.93 -9.62
C ASN A 130 -33.33 6.73 -9.86
N THR A 131 -33.91 5.69 -9.29
CA THR A 131 -35.34 5.39 -9.42
C THR A 131 -36.20 6.48 -8.82
N LEU A 132 -35.84 6.93 -7.62
CA LEU A 132 -36.47 8.07 -6.98
C LEU A 132 -36.35 9.32 -7.88
N ALA A 133 -35.15 9.61 -8.39
CA ALA A 133 -34.88 10.77 -9.23
C ALA A 133 -35.69 10.75 -10.54
N VAL A 134 -35.81 9.59 -11.19
CA VAL A 134 -36.60 9.40 -12.42
C VAL A 134 -38.08 9.60 -12.15
N VAL A 135 -38.64 8.93 -11.14
CA VAL A 135 -40.06 9.03 -10.79
C VAL A 135 -40.42 10.46 -10.42
N LEU A 136 -39.60 11.11 -9.58
CA LEU A 136 -39.80 12.51 -9.22
C LEU A 136 -39.66 13.45 -10.41
N SER A 137 -38.69 13.22 -11.30
CA SER A 137 -38.52 14.05 -12.49
C SER A 137 -39.75 13.98 -13.40
N ILE A 138 -40.39 12.83 -13.54
CA ILE A 138 -41.64 12.68 -14.29
C ILE A 138 -42.76 13.49 -13.63
N ILE A 139 -42.92 13.38 -12.30
CA ILE A 139 -43.95 14.10 -11.55
C ILE A 139 -43.71 15.61 -11.63
N LEU A 140 -42.49 16.07 -11.35
CA LEU A 140 -42.09 17.47 -11.43
C LEU A 140 -42.28 18.04 -12.83
N TYR A 141 -41.92 17.27 -13.86
CA TYR A 141 -42.13 17.67 -15.24
C TYR A 141 -43.61 17.86 -15.56
N ILE A 142 -44.50 16.99 -15.07
CA ILE A 142 -45.95 17.16 -15.26
C ILE A 142 -46.40 18.48 -14.62
N VAL A 143 -45.97 18.78 -13.39
CA VAL A 143 -46.32 20.02 -12.69
C VAL A 143 -45.79 21.26 -13.41
N VAL A 144 -44.49 21.29 -13.73
CA VAL A 144 -43.83 22.39 -14.46
C VAL A 144 -44.48 22.58 -15.83
N ARG A 145 -44.83 21.50 -16.52
CA ARG A 145 -45.47 21.55 -17.82
C ARG A 145 -46.89 22.14 -17.75
N LEU A 146 -47.64 21.93 -16.68
CA LEU A 146 -48.93 22.59 -16.49
C LEU A 146 -48.75 24.12 -16.42
N VAL A 147 -47.73 24.59 -15.70
CA VAL A 147 -47.38 26.02 -15.64
C VAL A 147 -47.02 26.56 -17.03
N PHE A 148 -46.12 25.89 -17.75
CA PHE A 148 -45.75 26.32 -19.10
C PHE A 148 -46.89 26.18 -20.13
N ALA A 149 -47.86 25.29 -19.91
CA ALA A 149 -49.04 25.22 -20.77
C ALA A 149 -49.91 26.48 -20.64
N LEU A 150 -50.02 27.05 -19.44
CA LEU A 150 -50.69 28.34 -19.21
C LEU A 150 -49.92 29.49 -19.87
N VAL A 151 -48.59 29.53 -19.72
CA VAL A 151 -47.73 30.52 -20.39
C VAL A 151 -47.87 30.40 -21.92
N ALA A 152 -47.84 29.19 -22.47
CA ALA A 152 -48.00 28.94 -23.90
C ALA A 152 -49.39 29.35 -24.40
N TRP A 153 -50.44 29.23 -23.57
CA TRP A 153 -51.78 29.69 -23.91
C TRP A 153 -51.83 31.22 -24.01
N LEU A 154 -51.21 31.93 -23.06
CA LEU A 154 -51.08 33.39 -23.10
C LEU A 154 -50.27 33.88 -24.32
N LEU A 155 -49.10 33.28 -24.57
CA LEU A 155 -48.23 33.65 -25.69
C LEU A 155 -48.91 33.46 -27.06
N LYS A 156 -49.72 32.40 -27.21
CA LYS A 156 -50.49 32.18 -28.45
C LYS A 156 -51.51 33.27 -28.71
N LYS A 157 -52.13 33.82 -27.67
CA LYS A 157 -53.15 34.87 -27.79
C LYS A 157 -52.53 36.20 -28.22
N ILE A 158 -51.26 36.43 -27.90
CA ILE A 158 -50.56 37.70 -28.14
C ILE A 158 -49.80 37.69 -29.48
N PHE A 159 -49.07 36.61 -29.80
CA PHE A 159 -48.05 36.65 -30.86
C PHE A 159 -48.38 35.92 -32.18
N LEU A 160 -49.50 35.19 -32.27
CA LEU A 160 -49.77 34.34 -33.44
C LEU A 160 -51.04 34.78 -34.19
N HIS A 161 -50.87 35.68 -35.16
CA HIS A 161 -51.85 35.96 -36.22
C HIS A 161 -51.17 35.79 -37.58
N GLY A 162 -51.51 34.75 -38.35
CA GLY A 162 -50.97 34.57 -39.70
C GLY A 162 -51.09 33.16 -40.27
N GLN A 163 -51.34 33.06 -41.58
CA GLN A 163 -51.45 31.81 -42.34
C GLN A 163 -50.07 31.19 -42.64
N VAL A 164 -50.02 29.85 -42.60
CA VAL A 164 -48.79 29.05 -42.68
C VAL A 164 -48.35 28.83 -44.14
N ARG A 165 -47.18 29.38 -44.51
CA ARG A 165 -46.53 29.23 -45.83
C ARG A 165 -45.70 27.94 -45.91
N ALA A 166 -45.46 27.37 -47.10
CA ALA A 166 -44.81 26.05 -47.26
C ALA A 166 -43.44 25.89 -46.52
N TRP A 167 -42.60 26.94 -46.47
CA TRP A 167 -41.33 26.96 -45.73
C TRP A 167 -41.49 26.66 -44.22
N SER A 168 -42.63 27.03 -43.64
CA SER A 168 -42.96 26.78 -42.23
C SER A 168 -43.18 25.30 -41.89
N ARG A 169 -43.44 24.45 -42.90
CA ARG A 169 -43.71 23.02 -42.69
C ARG A 169 -42.41 22.23 -42.58
N PHE A 170 -41.41 22.54 -43.41
CA PHE A 170 -40.09 21.92 -43.35
C PHE A 170 -39.37 22.21 -42.02
N VAL A 171 -39.40 23.49 -41.58
CA VAL A 171 -38.84 23.87 -40.28
C VAL A 171 -39.63 23.22 -39.14
N GLY A 172 -40.96 23.13 -39.27
CA GLY A 172 -41.81 22.39 -38.33
C GLY A 172 -41.45 20.90 -38.21
N PHE A 173 -41.10 20.25 -39.32
CA PHE A 173 -40.63 18.86 -39.35
C PHE A 173 -39.33 18.66 -38.57
N LEU A 174 -38.31 19.49 -38.81
CA LEU A 174 -37.02 19.43 -38.10
C LEU A 174 -37.19 19.61 -36.59
N PHE A 175 -37.95 20.61 -36.17
CA PHE A 175 -38.26 20.83 -34.77
C PHE A 175 -39.05 19.67 -34.17
N GLY A 176 -40.02 19.13 -34.91
CA GLY A 176 -40.73 17.90 -34.54
C GLY A 176 -39.77 16.74 -34.26
N ALA A 177 -38.80 16.51 -35.15
CA ALA A 177 -37.78 15.46 -34.98
C ALA A 177 -36.92 15.68 -33.73
N VAL A 178 -36.44 16.90 -33.47
CA VAL A 178 -35.66 17.24 -32.25
C VAL A 178 -36.47 16.94 -30.99
N ARG A 179 -37.75 17.27 -30.99
CA ARG A 179 -38.64 16.93 -29.87
C ARG A 179 -38.81 15.42 -29.72
N GLY A 180 -38.94 14.69 -30.83
CA GLY A 180 -38.99 13.23 -30.83
C GLY A 180 -37.73 12.63 -30.20
N ALA A 181 -36.55 13.13 -30.57
CA ALA A 181 -35.28 12.72 -29.98
C ALA A 181 -35.23 13.00 -28.47
N ALA A 182 -35.70 14.16 -28.02
CA ALA A 182 -35.79 14.46 -26.60
C ALA A 182 -36.75 13.53 -25.83
N VAL A 183 -37.87 13.14 -26.44
CA VAL A 183 -38.78 12.13 -25.86
C VAL A 183 -38.09 10.77 -25.77
N VAL A 184 -37.33 10.37 -26.79
CA VAL A 184 -36.52 9.15 -26.76
C VAL A 184 -35.51 9.20 -25.60
N MET A 185 -34.78 10.30 -25.41
CA MET A 185 -33.84 10.44 -24.29
C MET A 185 -34.54 10.26 -22.94
N VAL A 186 -35.71 10.86 -22.73
CA VAL A 186 -36.49 10.69 -21.48
C VAL A 186 -36.92 9.23 -21.30
N LEU A 187 -37.36 8.55 -22.36
CA LEU A 187 -37.74 7.13 -22.31
C LEU A 187 -36.55 6.23 -22.00
N LEU A 188 -35.38 6.52 -22.58
CA LEU A 188 -34.15 5.77 -22.30
C LEU A 188 -33.70 5.94 -20.84
N ILE A 189 -33.78 7.16 -20.29
CA ILE A 189 -33.52 7.41 -18.86
C ILE A 189 -34.53 6.66 -18.00
N ALA A 190 -35.82 6.76 -18.30
CA ALA A 190 -36.88 6.08 -17.54
C ALA A 190 -36.70 4.56 -17.56
N SER A 191 -36.20 4.02 -18.67
CA SER A 191 -35.95 2.60 -18.82
C SER A 191 -34.81 2.08 -17.93
N THR A 192 -33.89 2.93 -17.46
CA THR A 192 -32.79 2.50 -16.58
C THR A 192 -33.28 1.89 -15.26
N VAL A 193 -34.49 2.25 -14.82
CA VAL A 193 -35.15 1.69 -13.64
C VAL A 193 -35.37 0.18 -13.79
N ILE A 194 -35.64 -0.30 -15.00
CA ILE A 194 -35.94 -1.72 -15.22
C ILE A 194 -34.70 -2.55 -15.58
N TYR A 195 -33.54 -1.92 -15.80
CA TYR A 195 -32.34 -2.61 -16.31
C TYR A 195 -31.82 -3.74 -15.42
N PRO A 196 -31.82 -3.60 -14.08
CA PRO A 196 -31.29 -4.65 -13.21
C PRO A 196 -32.20 -5.88 -13.09
N PHE A 197 -33.41 -5.88 -13.65
CA PHE A 197 -34.34 -6.99 -13.48
C PHE A 197 -34.26 -7.99 -14.63
N GLY A 198 -34.28 -9.28 -14.31
CA GLY A 198 -34.19 -10.35 -15.30
C GLY A 198 -35.26 -10.32 -16.40
N PHE A 199 -36.47 -9.80 -16.13
CA PHE A 199 -37.52 -9.68 -17.15
C PHE A 199 -37.17 -8.68 -18.27
N ALA A 200 -36.26 -7.72 -17.99
CA ALA A 200 -35.84 -6.70 -18.94
C ALA A 200 -34.58 -7.08 -19.73
N ALA A 201 -33.97 -8.25 -19.45
CA ALA A 201 -32.68 -8.67 -20.03
C ALA A 201 -32.66 -8.59 -21.57
N ASN A 202 -33.69 -9.10 -22.24
CA ASN A 202 -33.79 -9.03 -23.70
C ASN A 202 -33.77 -7.58 -24.23
N TYR A 203 -34.39 -6.65 -23.48
CA TYR A 203 -34.41 -5.24 -23.84
C TYR A 203 -33.08 -4.56 -23.55
N THR A 204 -32.44 -4.83 -22.41
CA THR A 204 -31.12 -4.26 -22.07
C THR A 204 -30.05 -4.69 -23.07
N ASP A 205 -30.06 -5.95 -23.49
CA ASP A 205 -29.09 -6.49 -24.46
C ASP A 205 -29.31 -5.88 -25.84
N THR A 206 -30.58 -5.71 -26.24
CA THR A 206 -30.92 -5.12 -27.53
C THR A 206 -30.62 -3.61 -27.55
N ALA A 207 -30.91 -2.88 -26.48
CA ALA A 207 -30.63 -1.45 -26.40
C ALA A 207 -29.13 -1.14 -26.55
N GLY A 208 -28.27 -2.02 -26.04
CA GLY A 208 -26.81 -1.86 -26.08
C GLY A 208 -26.12 -2.34 -27.36
N SER A 209 -26.80 -3.13 -28.19
CA SER A 209 -26.23 -3.76 -29.40
C SER A 209 -26.64 -3.09 -30.71
N GLY A 210 -27.65 -2.21 -30.70
CA GLY A 210 -28.12 -1.46 -31.87
C GLY A 210 -27.20 -0.30 -32.24
N ILE A 211 -27.16 0.09 -33.51
CA ILE A 211 -26.30 1.22 -33.95
C ILE A 211 -26.82 2.54 -33.38
N ILE A 212 -28.14 2.76 -33.45
CA ILE A 212 -28.77 4.00 -33.01
C ILE A 212 -29.08 3.92 -31.52
N GLY A 213 -29.56 2.76 -31.05
CA GLY A 213 -29.83 2.49 -29.63
C GLY A 213 -28.60 2.69 -28.76
N LYS A 214 -27.47 2.07 -29.12
CA LYS A 214 -26.21 2.22 -28.36
C LYS A 214 -25.76 3.67 -28.31
N PHE A 215 -25.74 4.36 -29.46
CA PHE A 215 -25.36 5.77 -29.54
C PHE A 215 -26.28 6.66 -28.69
N ALA A 216 -27.60 6.45 -28.77
CA ALA A 216 -28.57 7.20 -27.99
C ALA A 216 -28.42 6.93 -26.49
N CYS A 217 -28.23 5.67 -26.08
CA CYS A 217 -27.98 5.29 -24.68
C CYS A 217 -26.70 5.93 -24.15
N GLU A 218 -25.58 5.82 -24.87
CA GLU A 218 -24.29 6.35 -24.45
C GLU A 218 -24.35 7.87 -24.19
N TYR A 219 -24.86 8.64 -25.16
CA TYR A 219 -24.97 10.09 -25.01
C TYR A 219 -25.96 10.48 -23.91
N THR A 220 -27.11 9.81 -23.86
CA THR A 220 -28.17 10.11 -22.88
C THR A 220 -27.70 9.83 -21.46
N TYR A 221 -27.07 8.68 -21.21
CA TYR A 221 -26.61 8.30 -19.87
C TYR A 221 -25.44 9.15 -19.43
N LYS A 222 -24.50 9.46 -20.32
CA LYS A 222 -23.41 10.38 -20.00
C LYS A 222 -23.92 11.77 -19.61
N ALA A 223 -24.87 12.32 -20.37
CA ALA A 223 -25.47 13.62 -20.06
C ALA A 223 -26.26 13.58 -18.74
N TYR A 224 -27.06 12.54 -18.53
CA TYR A 224 -27.81 12.34 -17.29
C TYR A 224 -26.88 12.23 -16.08
N ASP A 225 -25.82 11.44 -16.21
CA ASP A 225 -24.82 11.22 -15.16
C ASP A 225 -24.12 12.51 -14.75
N ALA A 226 -23.69 13.33 -15.71
CA ALA A 226 -23.08 14.64 -15.45
C ALA A 226 -24.05 15.61 -14.74
N ILE A 227 -25.33 15.61 -15.12
CA ILE A 227 -26.34 16.50 -14.55
C ILE A 227 -26.65 16.12 -13.10
N VAL A 228 -27.00 14.85 -12.86
CA VAL A 228 -27.49 14.36 -11.56
C VAL A 228 -26.35 14.05 -10.61
N TYR A 229 -25.35 13.30 -11.07
CA TYR A 229 -24.28 12.73 -10.26
C TYR A 229 -22.93 13.45 -10.39
N GLY A 230 -22.79 14.36 -11.36
CA GLY A 230 -21.59 15.16 -11.57
C GLY A 230 -20.55 14.50 -12.48
N GLY A 231 -20.77 13.24 -12.89
CA GLY A 231 -19.75 12.46 -13.61
C GLY A 231 -18.60 12.02 -12.71
N ALA A 232 -17.59 11.40 -13.29
CA ALA A 232 -16.37 10.98 -12.58
C ALA A 232 -15.53 12.16 -12.08
N ASP A 233 -15.60 13.31 -12.76
CA ASP A 233 -14.75 14.48 -12.49
C ASP A 233 -15.30 15.39 -11.38
N ASN A 234 -16.57 15.22 -10.96
CA ASN A 234 -17.20 16.00 -9.90
C ASN A 234 -18.02 15.11 -8.97
N THR A 235 -17.32 14.45 -8.06
CA THR A 235 -17.88 13.45 -7.15
C THR A 235 -18.67 14.04 -5.98
N GLU A 236 -18.54 15.36 -5.70
CA GLU A 236 -19.27 16.06 -4.64
C GLU A 236 -20.79 15.84 -4.72
N LYS A 237 -21.33 15.79 -5.94
CA LYS A 237 -22.76 15.56 -6.12
C LYS A 237 -23.18 14.15 -5.73
N THR A 238 -22.36 13.17 -6.07
CA THR A 238 -22.61 11.76 -5.71
C THR A 238 -22.47 11.59 -4.20
N GLU A 239 -21.46 12.18 -3.58
CA GLU A 239 -21.27 12.13 -2.12
C GLU A 239 -22.43 12.77 -1.34
N ALA A 240 -22.94 13.92 -1.79
CA ALA A 240 -24.11 14.54 -1.18
C ALA A 240 -25.36 13.65 -1.23
N LEU A 241 -25.57 12.92 -2.34
CA LEU A 241 -26.70 11.99 -2.47
C LEU A 241 -26.52 10.74 -1.59
N LEU A 242 -25.29 10.22 -1.47
CA LEU A 242 -24.98 9.14 -0.54
C LEU A 242 -25.25 9.54 0.91
N SER A 243 -24.76 10.71 1.30
CA SER A 243 -24.96 11.23 2.67
C SER A 243 -26.45 11.44 2.97
N ALA A 244 -27.22 11.97 2.02
CA ALA A 244 -28.67 12.08 2.14
C ALA A 244 -29.36 10.70 2.26
N ALA A 245 -28.83 9.68 1.59
CA ALA A 245 -29.28 8.30 1.73
C ALA A 245 -28.85 7.64 3.06
N GLY A 246 -28.07 8.32 3.89
CA GLY A 246 -27.56 7.80 5.16
C GLY A 246 -26.23 7.03 5.04
N ILE A 247 -25.57 7.11 3.90
CA ILE A 247 -24.29 6.48 3.62
C ILE A 247 -23.21 7.56 3.67
N ASN A 248 -22.49 7.61 4.78
CA ASN A 248 -21.44 8.59 4.99
C ASN A 248 -20.07 7.96 4.80
N LYS A 249 -19.10 8.80 4.43
CA LYS A 249 -17.70 8.42 4.40
C LYS A 249 -17.26 8.08 5.82
N VAL A 250 -16.58 6.96 5.98
CA VAL A 250 -16.01 6.54 7.27
C VAL A 250 -15.03 7.61 7.72
N THR A 251 -15.24 8.09 8.93
CA THR A 251 -14.38 9.10 9.54
C THR A 251 -13.07 8.46 9.99
N LEU A 252 -12.01 9.27 10.05
CA LEU A 252 -10.72 8.80 10.57
C LEU A 252 -10.85 8.28 12.03
N GLU A 253 -11.76 8.87 12.80
CA GLU A 253 -12.03 8.46 14.18
C GLU A 253 -12.65 7.07 14.28
N GLU A 254 -13.58 6.72 13.38
CA GLU A 254 -14.14 5.37 13.29
C GLU A 254 -13.06 4.35 12.92
N ILE A 255 -12.17 4.69 11.97
CA ILE A 255 -11.04 3.83 11.57
C ILE A 255 -10.11 3.57 12.77
N ARG A 256 -9.75 4.62 13.52
CA ARG A 256 -8.92 4.48 14.73
C ARG A 256 -9.61 3.62 15.79
N THR A 257 -10.90 3.82 16.00
CA THR A 257 -11.70 3.05 16.96
C THR A 257 -11.71 1.56 16.62
N GLU A 258 -11.93 1.22 15.35
CA GLU A 258 -11.89 -0.16 14.87
C GLU A 258 -10.50 -0.78 15.05
N ALA A 259 -9.43 -0.06 14.71
CA ALA A 259 -8.06 -0.52 14.90
C ALA A 259 -7.72 -0.74 16.38
N ILE A 260 -8.14 0.16 17.28
CA ILE A 260 -7.94 0.02 18.73
C ILE A 260 -8.69 -1.21 19.28
N ASN A 261 -9.92 -1.45 18.81
CA ASN A 261 -10.69 -2.63 19.18
C ASN A 261 -9.99 -3.91 18.69
N SER A 262 -9.50 -3.92 17.45
CA SER A 262 -8.73 -5.03 16.89
C SER A 262 -7.44 -5.30 17.68
N LEU A 263 -6.69 -4.26 18.04
CA LEU A 263 -5.48 -4.38 18.87
C LEU A 263 -5.78 -4.95 20.26
N THR A 264 -6.86 -4.48 20.87
CA THR A 264 -7.30 -4.93 22.20
C THR A 264 -7.70 -6.41 22.16
N ALA A 265 -8.48 -6.81 21.15
CA ALA A 265 -8.85 -8.21 20.93
C ALA A 265 -7.61 -9.08 20.71
N TYR A 266 -6.66 -8.62 19.88
CA TYR A 266 -5.41 -9.33 19.62
C TYR A 266 -4.60 -9.58 20.89
N ARG A 267 -4.47 -8.59 21.78
CA ARG A 267 -3.80 -8.75 23.08
C ARG A 267 -4.51 -9.77 23.96
N THR A 268 -5.85 -9.78 24.00
CA THR A 268 -6.62 -10.79 24.75
C THR A 268 -6.41 -12.20 24.19
N GLU A 269 -6.46 -12.36 22.87
CA GLU A 269 -6.19 -13.65 22.21
C GLU A 269 -4.76 -14.13 22.51
N LYS A 270 -3.78 -13.22 22.48
CA LYS A 270 -2.39 -13.52 22.79
C LYS A 270 -2.20 -14.03 24.22
N GLU A 271 -2.77 -13.34 25.21
CA GLU A 271 -2.72 -13.78 26.62
C GLU A 271 -3.45 -15.12 26.82
N ALA A 272 -4.54 -15.37 26.09
CA ALA A 272 -5.24 -16.64 26.18
C ALA A 272 -4.47 -17.82 25.56
N ALA A 273 -3.57 -17.55 24.61
CA ALA A 273 -2.83 -18.56 23.87
C ALA A 273 -1.60 -19.12 24.62
N ALA A 274 -1.09 -18.41 25.64
CA ALA A 274 0.11 -18.82 26.37
C ALA A 274 0.13 -18.27 27.80
N GLU A 275 0.90 -18.91 28.69
CA GLU A 275 1.14 -18.37 30.03
C GLU A 275 2.18 -17.24 29.99
N TYR A 276 1.85 -16.12 30.62
CA TYR A 276 2.72 -14.97 30.80
C TYR A 276 2.98 -14.72 32.29
N THR A 277 4.20 -14.29 32.62
CA THR A 277 4.52 -13.76 33.96
C THR A 277 3.86 -12.40 34.17
N GLU A 278 3.82 -11.92 35.42
CA GLU A 278 3.28 -10.57 35.71
C GLU A 278 4.06 -9.46 34.99
N ALA A 279 5.37 -9.64 34.83
CA ALA A 279 6.20 -8.75 34.01
C ALA A 279 5.83 -8.84 32.52
N GLY A 280 5.66 -10.05 31.99
CA GLY A 280 5.19 -10.27 30.62
C GLY A 280 3.84 -9.62 30.35
N LYS A 281 2.85 -9.77 31.24
CA LYS A 281 1.55 -9.10 31.14
C LYS A 281 1.66 -7.58 31.16
N THR A 282 2.49 -7.04 32.05
CA THR A 282 2.77 -5.60 32.09
C THR A 282 3.36 -5.12 30.76
N ASN A 283 4.27 -5.88 30.16
CA ASN A 283 4.85 -5.55 28.86
C ASN A 283 3.83 -5.63 27.71
N LEU A 284 2.91 -6.60 27.74
CA LEU A 284 1.78 -6.67 26.79
C LEU A 284 0.92 -5.40 26.88
N ASP A 285 0.59 -4.97 28.09
CA ASP A 285 -0.22 -3.76 28.31
C ASP A 285 0.51 -2.49 27.83
N VAL A 286 1.82 -2.38 28.08
CA VAL A 286 2.65 -1.29 27.54
C VAL A 286 2.64 -1.29 26.00
N CYS A 287 2.71 -2.46 25.36
CA CYS A 287 2.64 -2.56 23.90
C CYS A 287 1.29 -2.08 23.37
N VAL A 288 0.19 -2.42 24.05
CA VAL A 288 -1.15 -1.96 23.68
C VAL A 288 -1.28 -0.45 23.83
N GLU A 289 -0.84 0.13 24.95
CA GLU A 289 -0.94 1.57 25.18
C GLU A 289 -0.10 2.39 24.19
N ASN A 290 1.12 1.94 23.90
CA ASN A 290 1.95 2.53 22.85
C ASN A 290 1.29 2.40 21.47
N GLY A 291 0.69 1.25 21.17
CA GLY A 291 -0.04 1.02 19.92
C GLY A 291 -1.26 1.94 19.78
N LYS A 292 -2.05 2.10 20.84
CA LYS A 292 -3.18 3.06 20.89
C LYS A 292 -2.71 4.50 20.65
N ALA A 293 -1.61 4.90 21.28
CA ALA A 293 -1.04 6.23 21.09
C ALA A 293 -0.61 6.47 19.63
N ALA A 294 0.04 5.48 19.01
CA ALA A 294 0.45 5.54 17.60
C ALA A 294 -0.76 5.60 16.65
N ILE A 295 -1.78 4.77 16.88
CA ILE A 295 -3.04 4.78 16.11
C ILE A 295 -3.74 6.14 16.23
N ASN A 296 -3.81 6.72 17.42
CA ASN A 296 -4.43 8.03 17.63
C ASN A 296 -3.66 9.18 16.97
N ALA A 297 -2.34 9.04 16.83
CA ALA A 297 -1.49 10.03 16.17
C ALA A 297 -1.53 9.97 14.63
N ALA A 298 -2.04 8.87 14.05
CA ALA A 298 -2.11 8.68 12.61
C ALA A 298 -3.10 9.65 11.93
N ASN A 299 -2.72 10.19 10.77
CA ASN A 299 -3.48 11.23 10.04
C ASN A 299 -4.35 10.69 8.91
N ASN A 300 -4.22 9.40 8.60
CA ASN A 300 -4.95 8.74 7.52
C ASN A 300 -5.03 7.22 7.80
N ARG A 301 -5.77 6.51 6.95
CA ARG A 301 -6.00 5.06 7.07
C ARG A 301 -4.71 4.25 6.99
N ASP A 302 -3.83 4.57 6.05
CA ASP A 302 -2.60 3.80 5.83
C ASP A 302 -1.66 3.89 7.04
N GLU A 303 -1.57 5.08 7.65
CA GLU A 303 -0.85 5.28 8.90
C GLU A 303 -1.50 4.51 10.07
N VAL A 304 -2.83 4.49 10.17
CA VAL A 304 -3.54 3.69 11.20
C VAL A 304 -3.23 2.20 11.03
N ASN A 305 -3.32 1.68 9.81
CA ASN A 305 -3.02 0.28 9.50
C ASN A 305 -1.57 -0.07 9.82
N SER A 306 -0.63 0.80 9.45
CA SER A 306 0.79 0.62 9.76
C SER A 306 1.07 0.63 11.26
N ALA A 307 0.42 1.52 12.01
CA ALA A 307 0.53 1.59 13.46
C ALA A 307 -0.03 0.33 14.14
N LEU A 308 -1.18 -0.18 13.65
CA LEU A 308 -1.79 -1.42 14.14
C LEU A 308 -0.85 -2.63 13.93
N GLU A 309 -0.30 -2.79 12.73
CA GLU A 309 0.61 -3.90 12.42
C GLU A 309 1.91 -3.84 13.26
N ALA A 310 2.49 -2.64 13.42
CA ALA A 310 3.64 -2.44 14.30
C ALA A 310 3.33 -2.80 15.76
N ALA A 311 2.15 -2.42 16.25
CA ALA A 311 1.72 -2.74 17.62
C ALA A 311 1.54 -4.25 17.83
N LYS A 312 0.92 -4.96 16.87
CA LYS A 312 0.80 -6.43 16.91
C LYS A 312 2.16 -7.12 16.94
N LYS A 313 3.11 -6.66 16.11
CA LYS A 313 4.49 -7.17 16.11
C LYS A 313 5.19 -6.98 17.47
N ASN A 314 4.96 -5.84 18.13
CA ASN A 314 5.51 -5.60 19.47
C ASN A 314 4.88 -6.53 20.52
N ILE A 315 3.57 -6.77 20.44
CA ILE A 315 2.88 -7.77 21.27
C ILE A 315 3.47 -9.16 21.05
N ASP A 316 3.75 -9.54 19.80
CA ASP A 316 4.34 -10.84 19.47
C ASP A 316 5.77 -11.03 19.98
N ALA A 317 6.50 -9.92 20.17
CA ALA A 317 7.85 -9.94 20.69
C ALA A 317 7.91 -10.09 22.23
N VAL A 318 6.78 -9.99 22.94
CA VAL A 318 6.74 -10.19 24.39
C VAL A 318 6.87 -11.67 24.72
N TYR A 319 7.86 -12.00 25.56
CA TYR A 319 8.16 -13.37 25.93
C TYR A 319 7.05 -13.99 26.78
N THR A 320 6.73 -15.23 26.46
CA THR A 320 5.93 -16.11 27.32
C THR A 320 6.75 -16.56 28.51
N LYS A 321 6.08 -17.03 29.57
CA LYS A 321 6.73 -17.58 30.75
C LYS A 321 7.72 -18.70 30.42
N ALA A 322 7.35 -19.61 29.52
CA ALA A 322 8.22 -20.70 29.09
C ALA A 322 9.51 -20.18 28.41
N GLN A 323 9.41 -19.14 27.59
CA GLN A 323 10.57 -18.51 26.93
C GLN A 323 11.46 -17.74 27.93
N GLU A 324 10.87 -17.08 28.93
CA GLU A 324 11.63 -16.45 30.01
C GLU A 324 12.41 -17.49 30.82
N GLU A 325 11.77 -18.60 31.16
CA GLU A 325 12.40 -19.74 31.87
C GLU A 325 13.52 -20.38 31.04
N GLU A 326 13.29 -20.60 29.74
CA GLU A 326 14.30 -21.12 28.81
C GLU A 326 15.52 -20.19 28.70
N LEU A 327 15.30 -18.88 28.55
CA LEU A 327 16.39 -17.90 28.51
C LEU A 327 17.18 -17.88 29.83
N ALA A 328 16.50 -17.92 30.98
CA ALA A 328 17.15 -17.95 32.28
C ALA A 328 17.97 -19.24 32.50
N ALA A 329 17.44 -20.38 32.05
CA ALA A 329 18.15 -21.66 32.09
C ALA A 329 19.41 -21.63 31.20
N ALA A 330 19.29 -21.13 29.96
CA ALA A 330 20.43 -20.97 29.06
C ALA A 330 21.52 -20.08 29.65
N LYS A 331 21.15 -18.94 30.25
CA LYS A 331 22.11 -18.05 30.93
C LYS A 331 22.84 -18.78 32.06
N THR A 332 22.11 -19.53 32.87
CA THR A 332 22.69 -20.29 33.99
C THR A 332 23.66 -21.37 33.50
N GLU A 333 23.24 -22.16 32.52
CA GLU A 333 24.05 -23.22 31.92
C GLU A 333 25.34 -22.68 31.31
N LYS A 334 25.26 -21.62 30.49
CA LYS A 334 26.43 -21.09 29.79
C LYS A 334 27.41 -20.37 30.71
N LYS A 335 26.94 -19.71 31.76
CA LYS A 335 27.84 -19.21 32.81
C LYS A 335 28.55 -20.35 33.53
N ALA A 336 27.86 -21.44 33.86
CA ALA A 336 28.49 -22.60 34.48
C ALA A 336 29.54 -23.24 33.56
N ALA A 337 29.29 -23.30 32.25
CA ALA A 337 30.27 -23.78 31.28
C ALA A 337 31.53 -22.90 31.20
N LEU A 338 31.38 -21.58 31.19
CA LEU A 338 32.50 -20.65 31.25
C LEU A 338 33.27 -20.74 32.58
N GLU A 339 32.59 -20.92 33.71
CA GLU A 339 33.23 -21.12 35.01
C GLU A 339 34.03 -22.42 35.04
N GLN A 340 33.49 -23.49 34.46
CA GLN A 340 34.21 -24.75 34.35
C GLN A 340 35.44 -24.62 33.46
N LEU A 341 35.32 -23.96 32.30
CA LEU A 341 36.45 -23.71 31.41
C LEU A 341 37.56 -22.90 32.12
N LYS A 342 37.17 -21.88 32.90
CA LYS A 342 38.11 -21.12 33.73
C LYS A 342 38.83 -22.06 34.70
N LYS A 343 38.09 -22.86 35.48
CA LYS A 343 38.66 -23.81 36.45
C LYS A 343 39.57 -24.86 35.82
N ASP A 344 39.22 -25.37 34.64
CA ASP A 344 40.05 -26.32 33.90
C ASP A 344 41.41 -25.71 33.48
N LYS A 345 41.44 -24.39 33.26
CA LYS A 345 42.66 -23.67 32.88
C LYS A 345 43.50 -23.29 34.10
N ILE A 346 42.88 -22.69 35.12
CA ILE A 346 43.62 -22.02 36.21
C ILE A 346 43.40 -22.62 37.61
N GLY A 347 42.60 -23.69 37.72
CA GLY A 347 42.25 -24.33 38.99
C GLY A 347 41.07 -23.68 39.70
N GLU A 348 40.74 -24.18 40.90
CA GLU A 348 39.60 -23.67 41.68
C GLU A 348 39.86 -22.35 42.39
N ALA A 349 41.13 -22.03 42.65
CA ALA A 349 41.49 -20.79 43.29
C ALA A 349 41.66 -19.70 42.22
N ASP A 350 40.83 -18.66 42.25
CA ASP A 350 41.01 -17.43 41.47
C ASP A 350 42.17 -16.58 42.02
N LYS A 351 43.28 -17.24 42.40
CA LYS A 351 44.49 -16.63 42.93
C LYS A 351 45.69 -17.29 42.28
N TRP A 352 46.51 -16.47 41.65
CA TRP A 352 47.73 -16.92 41.02
C TRP A 352 48.74 -17.48 42.04
N THR A 353 49.51 -18.47 41.61
CA THR A 353 50.64 -19.04 42.35
C THR A 353 51.76 -19.40 41.37
N ASP A 354 52.99 -19.50 41.86
CA ASP A 354 54.16 -19.89 41.05
C ASP A 354 54.02 -21.29 40.42
N ALA A 355 53.08 -22.12 40.89
CA ALA A 355 52.79 -23.45 40.33
C ALA A 355 51.85 -23.41 39.11
N SER A 356 51.32 -22.24 38.75
CA SER A 356 50.42 -22.05 37.60
C SER A 356 51.13 -22.37 36.28
N ALA A 357 50.39 -22.97 35.34
CA ALA A 357 50.87 -23.14 33.96
C ALA A 357 50.88 -21.81 33.17
N TYR A 358 50.26 -20.75 33.69
CA TYR A 358 50.11 -19.44 33.08
C TYR A 358 50.88 -18.37 33.86
N SER A 359 51.42 -17.38 33.15
CA SER A 359 51.99 -16.17 33.75
C SER A 359 50.92 -15.42 34.57
N GLU A 360 51.35 -14.58 35.51
CA GLU A 360 50.42 -13.81 36.35
C GLU A 360 49.46 -12.96 35.51
N ASP A 361 49.98 -12.30 34.46
CA ASP A 361 49.18 -11.50 33.53
C ASP A 361 48.15 -12.35 32.77
N ASN A 362 48.56 -13.49 32.20
CA ASN A 362 47.65 -14.36 31.45
C ASN A 362 46.62 -15.05 32.36
N PHE A 363 47.01 -15.39 33.59
CA PHE A 363 46.08 -15.89 34.60
C PHE A 363 45.00 -14.85 34.89
N ASN A 364 45.40 -13.61 35.18
CA ASN A 364 44.47 -12.52 35.45
C ASN A 364 43.59 -12.19 34.24
N LEU A 365 44.13 -12.32 33.02
CA LEU A 365 43.36 -12.17 31.78
C LEU A 365 42.26 -13.24 31.65
N ILE A 366 42.55 -14.51 31.97
CA ILE A 366 41.55 -15.59 31.96
C ILE A 366 40.42 -15.29 32.95
N VAL A 367 40.75 -14.85 34.17
CA VAL A 367 39.75 -14.44 35.19
C VAL A 367 38.89 -13.29 34.66
N ALA A 368 39.53 -12.25 34.10
CA ALA A 368 38.83 -11.09 33.58
C ALA A 368 37.89 -11.44 32.41
N LEU A 369 38.33 -12.31 31.50
CA LEU A 369 37.52 -12.79 30.38
C LEU A 369 36.30 -13.59 30.85
N GLY A 370 36.44 -14.47 31.83
CA GLY A 370 35.32 -15.21 32.42
C GLY A 370 34.27 -14.27 33.02
N ASN A 371 34.72 -13.33 33.86
CA ASN A 371 33.84 -12.33 34.49
C ASN A 371 33.14 -11.43 33.48
N ALA A 372 33.87 -10.98 32.45
CA ALA A 372 33.28 -10.20 31.35
C ALA A 372 32.23 -11.02 30.58
N GLY A 373 32.50 -12.31 30.34
CA GLY A 373 31.54 -13.23 29.74
C GLY A 373 30.24 -13.33 30.53
N TYR A 374 30.30 -13.42 31.85
CA TYR A 374 29.09 -13.46 32.70
C TYR A 374 28.23 -12.21 32.57
N ILE A 375 28.87 -11.04 32.59
CA ILE A 375 28.19 -9.75 32.46
C ILE A 375 27.50 -9.64 31.11
N GLU A 376 28.15 -10.06 30.03
CA GLU A 376 27.55 -10.02 28.70
C GLU A 376 26.43 -11.05 28.53
N ILE A 377 26.57 -12.25 29.09
CA ILE A 377 25.49 -13.26 29.13
C ILE A 377 24.26 -12.72 29.87
N ASP A 378 24.43 -11.97 30.96
CA ASP A 378 23.30 -11.37 31.69
C ASP A 378 22.52 -10.36 30.85
N LYS A 379 23.21 -9.61 29.99
CA LYS A 379 22.60 -8.62 29.10
C LYS A 379 21.89 -9.23 27.89
N ALA A 380 22.19 -10.48 27.53
CA ALA A 380 21.58 -11.15 26.38
C ALA A 380 20.05 -11.22 26.51
N THR A 381 19.34 -10.96 25.42
CA THR A 381 17.87 -10.99 25.38
C THR A 381 17.30 -12.21 24.67
N THR A 382 18.16 -13.05 24.06
CA THR A 382 17.79 -14.27 23.33
C THR A 382 18.75 -15.42 23.66
N VAL A 383 18.30 -16.66 23.49
CA VAL A 383 19.13 -17.85 23.71
C VAL A 383 20.30 -17.90 22.72
N GLU A 384 20.06 -17.52 21.46
CA GLU A 384 21.10 -17.44 20.43
C GLU A 384 22.23 -16.48 20.82
N GLN A 385 21.88 -15.31 21.38
CA GLN A 385 22.89 -14.37 21.88
C GLN A 385 23.67 -14.95 23.06
N VAL A 386 23.00 -15.62 24.00
CA VAL A 386 23.67 -16.30 25.13
C VAL A 386 24.71 -17.29 24.63
N ASN A 387 24.33 -18.13 23.65
CA ASN A 387 25.23 -19.13 23.06
C ASN A 387 26.42 -18.46 22.34
N SER A 388 26.16 -17.47 21.48
CA SER A 388 27.21 -16.78 20.74
C SER A 388 28.20 -16.05 21.65
N ILE A 389 27.72 -15.43 22.74
CA ILE A 389 28.58 -14.78 23.73
C ILE A 389 29.44 -15.81 24.44
N CYS A 390 28.86 -16.92 24.89
CA CYS A 390 29.59 -18.01 25.53
C CYS A 390 30.72 -18.54 24.63
N ASP A 391 30.41 -18.86 23.37
CA ASP A 391 31.39 -19.38 22.40
C ASP A 391 32.54 -18.38 22.15
N SER A 392 32.21 -17.09 22.03
CA SER A 392 33.20 -16.02 21.84
C SER A 392 34.16 -15.91 23.03
N TYR A 393 33.65 -15.91 24.25
CA TYR A 393 34.49 -15.84 25.45
C TYR A 393 35.26 -17.13 25.71
N ALA A 394 34.67 -18.29 25.41
CA ALA A 394 35.38 -19.57 25.47
C ALA A 394 36.56 -19.60 24.48
N ALA A 395 36.39 -19.09 23.26
CA ALA A 395 37.47 -18.97 22.28
C ALA A 395 38.60 -18.05 22.78
N LYS A 396 38.24 -16.89 23.36
CA LYS A 396 39.23 -15.96 23.93
C LYS A 396 40.01 -16.57 25.08
N ILE A 397 39.34 -17.27 26.00
CA ILE A 397 39.99 -17.98 27.12
C ILE A 397 40.92 -19.08 26.57
N ASN A 398 40.47 -19.84 25.57
CA ASN A 398 41.28 -20.91 24.98
C ASN A 398 42.51 -20.41 24.21
N ALA A 399 42.50 -19.17 23.72
CA ALA A 399 43.61 -18.55 23.01
C ALA A 399 44.73 -18.05 23.95
N VAL A 400 44.49 -17.99 25.27
CA VAL A 400 45.51 -17.54 26.23
C VAL A 400 46.63 -18.59 26.34
N LEU A 401 47.87 -18.13 26.22
CA LEU A 401 49.05 -18.99 26.18
C LEU A 401 49.55 -19.34 27.59
N THR A 402 49.99 -20.59 27.76
CA THR A 402 50.78 -21.02 28.92
C THR A 402 52.20 -20.44 28.88
N VAL A 403 52.90 -20.43 30.01
CA VAL A 403 54.29 -19.95 30.11
C VAL A 403 55.21 -20.65 29.10
N ASN A 404 55.04 -21.95 28.90
CA ASN A 404 55.83 -22.72 27.94
C ASN A 404 55.56 -22.28 26.49
N GLN A 405 54.29 -22.00 26.16
CA GLN A 405 53.91 -21.52 24.83
C GLN A 405 54.34 -20.06 24.61
N GLU A 406 54.28 -19.20 25.62
CA GLU A 406 54.81 -17.83 25.57
C GLU A 406 56.31 -17.84 25.25
N ASN A 407 57.06 -18.70 25.95
CA ASN A 407 58.50 -18.86 25.72
C ASN A 407 58.79 -19.44 24.33
N ALA A 408 58.03 -20.44 23.87
CA ALA A 408 58.17 -21.01 22.54
C ALA A 408 57.93 -19.95 21.45
N LEU A 409 56.86 -19.16 21.58
CA LEU A 409 56.54 -18.06 20.67
C LEU A 409 57.64 -16.99 20.67
N ALA A 410 58.12 -16.58 21.85
CA ALA A 410 59.21 -15.60 21.96
C ALA A 410 60.50 -16.10 21.30
N ASN A 411 60.87 -17.37 21.51
CA ASN A 411 62.02 -17.99 20.87
C ASN A 411 61.86 -18.08 19.35
N LYS A 412 60.66 -18.46 18.87
CA LYS A 412 60.36 -18.50 17.43
C LYS A 412 60.46 -17.13 16.78
N LYS A 413 59.94 -16.08 17.43
CA LYS A 413 60.09 -14.68 17.00
C LYS A 413 61.57 -14.30 16.87
N ALA A 414 62.37 -14.53 17.91
CA ALA A 414 63.80 -14.22 17.91
C ALA A 414 64.57 -14.96 16.79
N ALA A 415 64.26 -16.24 16.58
CA ALA A 415 64.86 -17.05 15.53
C ALA A 415 64.49 -16.53 14.13
N CYS A 416 63.21 -16.24 13.87
CA CYS A 416 62.75 -15.73 12.58
C CYS A 416 63.29 -14.33 12.27
N VAL A 417 63.44 -13.45 13.27
CA VAL A 417 64.08 -12.15 13.08
C VAL A 417 65.56 -12.31 12.71
N THR A 418 66.26 -13.24 13.36
CA THR A 418 67.66 -13.56 13.02
C THR A 418 67.78 -14.06 11.58
N GLU A 419 66.90 -15.00 11.19
CA GLU A 419 66.86 -15.54 9.83
C GLU A 419 66.51 -14.47 8.78
N LEU A 420 65.56 -13.58 9.06
CA LEU A 420 65.22 -12.45 8.21
C LEU A 420 66.43 -11.51 8.02
N ASN A 421 67.16 -11.23 9.09
CA ASN A 421 68.34 -10.38 9.04
C ASN A 421 69.42 -10.99 8.15
N GLU A 422 69.73 -12.28 8.35
CA GLU A 422 70.70 -13.00 7.53
C GLU A 422 70.27 -13.05 6.06
N PHE A 423 68.99 -13.31 5.79
CA PHE A 423 68.45 -13.34 4.44
C PHE A 423 68.61 -11.99 3.74
N ALA A 424 68.18 -10.90 4.37
CA ALA A 424 68.27 -9.56 3.82
C ALA A 424 69.73 -9.15 3.54
N ASP A 425 70.62 -9.39 4.50
CA ASP A 425 72.03 -9.01 4.41
C ASP A 425 72.75 -9.81 3.30
N ASN A 426 72.46 -11.09 3.17
CA ASN A 426 72.98 -11.93 2.08
C ASN A 426 72.43 -11.48 0.72
N ALA A 427 71.15 -11.12 0.65
CA ALA A 427 70.53 -10.69 -0.59
C ALA A 427 71.09 -9.35 -1.09
N ILE A 428 71.37 -8.40 -0.18
CA ILE A 428 72.07 -7.15 -0.50
C ILE A 428 73.48 -7.44 -1.05
N LYS A 429 74.25 -8.29 -0.38
CA LYS A 429 75.63 -8.64 -0.78
C LYS A 429 75.68 -9.33 -2.14
N ALA A 430 74.76 -10.25 -2.41
CA ALA A 430 74.78 -11.07 -3.62
C ALA A 430 74.35 -10.32 -4.90
N ASN A 431 73.50 -9.30 -4.78
CA ASN A 431 72.90 -8.61 -5.94
C ASN A 431 73.50 -7.24 -6.24
N VAL A 432 74.45 -6.75 -5.44
CA VAL A 432 75.17 -5.46 -5.65
C VAL A 432 74.18 -4.30 -5.86
N LEU A 433 73.21 -4.17 -4.95
CA LEU A 433 72.16 -3.15 -5.02
C LEU A 433 72.72 -1.73 -4.82
N ASP A 434 72.06 -0.74 -5.43
CA ASP A 434 72.35 0.68 -5.18
C ASP A 434 71.79 1.18 -3.84
N ALA A 435 72.16 2.40 -3.45
CA ALA A 435 71.79 2.97 -2.16
C ALA A 435 70.25 3.06 -1.97
N ALA A 436 69.52 3.40 -3.03
CA ALA A 436 68.06 3.53 -2.98
C ALA A 436 67.36 2.19 -2.77
N ASN A 437 67.80 1.12 -3.43
CA ASN A 437 67.22 -0.22 -3.24
C ASN A 437 67.66 -0.86 -1.92
N ILE A 438 68.87 -0.57 -1.43
CA ILE A 438 69.29 -0.96 -0.06
C ILE A 438 68.37 -0.33 0.98
N GLU A 439 68.03 0.96 0.84
CA GLU A 439 67.10 1.65 1.75
C GLU A 439 65.72 0.99 1.74
N LYS A 440 65.19 0.63 0.56
CA LYS A 440 63.93 -0.11 0.44
C LYS A 440 63.97 -1.48 1.12
N VAL A 441 65.06 -2.25 0.95
CA VAL A 441 65.23 -3.55 1.61
C VAL A 441 65.28 -3.39 3.13
N ASN A 442 66.01 -2.40 3.64
CA ASN A 442 66.08 -2.13 5.08
C ASN A 442 64.73 -1.67 5.66
N ALA A 443 63.97 -0.84 4.94
CA ALA A 443 62.62 -0.45 5.34
C ALA A 443 61.67 -1.66 5.39
N ALA A 444 61.72 -2.55 4.38
CA ALA A 444 60.95 -3.78 4.36
C ALA A 444 61.32 -4.72 5.51
N LYS A 445 62.62 -4.84 5.83
CA LYS A 445 63.14 -5.60 6.96
C LYS A 445 62.63 -5.08 8.31
N THR A 446 62.63 -3.76 8.52
CA THR A 446 62.08 -3.14 9.74
C THR A 446 60.59 -3.43 9.88
N ALA A 447 59.80 -3.17 8.82
CA ALA A 447 58.36 -3.44 8.84
C ALA A 447 58.04 -4.93 9.10
N ALA A 448 58.81 -5.84 8.51
CA ALA A 448 58.67 -7.27 8.73
C ALA A 448 59.06 -7.70 10.16
N THR A 449 60.07 -7.08 10.75
CA THR A 449 60.45 -7.32 12.15
C THR A 449 59.32 -6.93 13.10
N ASP A 450 58.68 -5.78 12.86
CA ASP A 450 57.52 -5.33 13.63
C ASP A 450 56.34 -6.31 13.48
N ALA A 451 56.08 -6.77 12.24
CA ALA A 451 55.02 -7.75 11.96
C ALA A 451 55.27 -9.11 12.66
N ILE A 452 56.50 -9.63 12.59
CA ILE A 452 56.90 -10.87 13.29
C ILE A 452 56.72 -10.70 14.80
N ASN A 453 57.15 -9.59 15.37
CA ASN A 453 57.03 -9.33 16.81
C ASN A 453 55.57 -9.18 17.25
N ALA A 454 54.69 -8.67 16.38
CA ALA A 454 53.26 -8.54 16.64
C ALA A 454 52.45 -9.85 16.48
N ALA A 455 53.00 -10.87 15.83
CA ALA A 455 52.29 -12.13 15.59
C ALA A 455 51.91 -12.84 16.90
N ALA A 456 50.69 -13.40 16.96
CA ALA A 456 50.13 -14.01 18.17
C ALA A 456 50.33 -15.54 18.26
N SER A 457 50.90 -16.17 17.22
CA SER A 457 51.13 -17.61 17.17
C SER A 457 52.42 -17.94 16.40
N GLU A 458 52.97 -19.14 16.61
CA GLU A 458 54.19 -19.59 15.94
C GLU A 458 54.01 -19.70 14.42
N ASP A 459 52.86 -20.21 13.97
CA ASP A 459 52.51 -20.27 12.53
C ASP A 459 52.34 -18.87 11.93
N GLY A 460 51.79 -17.93 12.70
CA GLY A 460 51.68 -16.53 12.31
C GLY A 460 53.06 -15.90 12.13
N VAL A 461 53.99 -16.17 13.06
CA VAL A 461 55.39 -15.74 12.95
C VAL A 461 56.04 -16.28 11.68
N GLN A 462 55.85 -17.57 11.37
CA GLN A 462 56.41 -18.17 10.16
C GLN A 462 55.81 -17.55 8.89
N THR A 463 54.50 -17.33 8.88
CA THR A 463 53.79 -16.70 7.76
C THR A 463 54.33 -15.30 7.47
N GLU A 464 54.58 -14.49 8.51
CA GLU A 464 55.14 -13.15 8.33
C GLU A 464 56.60 -13.17 7.85
N LEU A 465 57.41 -14.15 8.28
CA LEU A 465 58.75 -14.36 7.75
C LEU A 465 58.72 -14.68 6.24
N ASP A 466 57.83 -15.58 5.82
CA ASP A 466 57.74 -16.00 4.42
C ASP A 466 57.29 -14.84 3.51
N LYS A 467 56.33 -14.03 3.97
CA LYS A 467 55.92 -12.78 3.31
C LYS A 467 57.09 -11.79 3.20
N ALA A 468 57.86 -11.62 4.28
CA ALA A 468 58.99 -10.71 4.30
C ALA A 468 60.07 -11.10 3.27
N LYS A 469 60.41 -12.39 3.19
CA LYS A 469 61.34 -12.92 2.19
C LYS A 469 60.84 -12.68 0.77
N ALA A 470 59.56 -12.92 0.51
CA ALA A 470 58.95 -12.66 -0.80
C ALA A 470 59.00 -11.17 -1.17
N ALA A 471 58.72 -10.27 -0.23
CA ALA A 471 58.78 -8.82 -0.45
C ALA A 471 60.21 -8.35 -0.77
N ILE A 472 61.21 -8.84 -0.03
CA ILE A 472 62.63 -8.54 -0.30
C ILE A 472 63.04 -9.06 -1.67
N ASN A 473 62.64 -10.29 -2.04
CA ASN A 473 62.90 -10.82 -3.38
C ASN A 473 62.26 -9.98 -4.48
N ALA A 474 61.03 -9.49 -4.28
CA ALA A 474 60.38 -8.62 -5.25
C ALA A 474 61.13 -7.29 -5.45
N ILE A 475 61.67 -6.69 -4.38
CA ILE A 475 62.51 -5.48 -4.47
C ILE A 475 63.78 -5.78 -5.28
N ILE A 476 64.40 -6.94 -5.05
CA ILE A 476 65.61 -7.36 -5.77
C ILE A 476 65.33 -7.58 -7.25
N GLU A 477 64.26 -8.30 -7.60
CA GLU A 477 63.92 -8.54 -9.00
C GLU A 477 63.55 -7.24 -9.73
N ALA A 478 62.87 -6.31 -9.05
CA ALA A 478 62.60 -4.99 -9.60
C ALA A 478 63.90 -4.18 -9.84
N ALA A 479 64.90 -4.31 -8.95
CA ALA A 479 66.20 -3.67 -9.12
C ALA A 479 67.04 -4.25 -10.27
N LYS A 480 66.76 -5.49 -10.72
CA LYS A 480 67.42 -6.12 -11.87
C LYS A 480 66.80 -5.74 -13.21
N ALA A 481 65.54 -5.31 -13.23
CA ALA A 481 64.89 -4.88 -14.45
C ALA A 481 65.46 -3.52 -14.87
N PRO A 482 66.04 -3.38 -16.08
CA PRO A 482 66.47 -2.07 -16.56
C PRO A 482 65.24 -1.17 -16.65
N GLU A 483 65.33 0.06 -16.15
CA GLU A 483 64.31 1.08 -16.37
C GLU A 483 64.08 1.21 -17.89
N ALA A 484 62.98 0.64 -18.38
CA ALA A 484 62.49 0.92 -19.71
C ALA A 484 61.94 2.35 -19.71
N GLY A 485 62.83 3.32 -19.90
CA GLY A 485 62.47 4.74 -19.79
C GLY A 485 63.61 5.70 -20.11
N GLY A 486 64.44 5.35 -21.10
CA GLY A 486 65.54 6.20 -21.59
C GLY A 486 65.42 6.52 -23.08
N GLU A 487 64.25 6.99 -23.54
CA GLU A 487 64.13 7.82 -24.74
C GLU A 487 63.71 9.23 -24.24
N ASN A 488 64.34 10.35 -24.58
CA ASN A 488 65.00 10.72 -25.81
C ASN A 488 65.90 11.94 -25.54
N THR A 489 67.20 11.84 -25.82
CA THR A 489 68.05 13.02 -26.06
C THR A 489 68.62 12.91 -27.47
N GLY A 490 68.05 13.70 -28.38
CA GLY A 490 68.74 14.23 -29.56
C GLY A 490 68.48 13.53 -30.89
N ALA A 491 67.60 14.12 -31.71
CA ALA A 491 67.95 14.77 -32.99
C ALA A 491 66.71 15.46 -33.58
#